data_AF-M1ZAV2-F1
#
_entry.id   AF-M1ZAV2-F1
#
_cell.length_a   1.000
_cell.length_b   1.000
_cell.length_c   1.000
_cell.angle_alpha   90.00
_cell.angle_beta   90.00
_cell.angle_gamma   90.00
#
_symmetry.space_group_name_H-M   'P 1'
#
loop_
_entity.id
_entity.type
_entity.pdbx_description
1 polymer ?
#
loop_
_entity_poly.entity_id
_entity_poly.type
_entity_poly.pdbx_seq_one_letter_code
_entity_poly.pdbx_strand_id
1 'polypeptide(L)' 'MRPGAEIIWLYDEEARQILLMEKPDSFAKVTRGLGKELWNNINTNEYIKEEREPWE' A
#
# COMPACT_ATOMS: atom_id res chain seq x y z
N MET A 1 10.61 -7.70 -17.81
CA MET A 1 11.27 -8.01 -16.53
C MET A 1 12.74 -8.20 -16.76
N ARG A 2 13.58 -7.62 -15.92
CA ARG A 2 15.03 -7.77 -16.04
C ARG A 2 15.44 -9.19 -15.61
N PRO A 3 16.36 -9.86 -16.33
CA PRO A 3 16.92 -11.14 -15.87
C PRO A 3 17.48 -11.02 -14.45
N GLY A 4 17.14 -11.98 -13.59
CA GLY A 4 17.56 -11.98 -12.18
C GLY A 4 16.68 -11.17 -11.22
N ALA A 5 15.63 -10.51 -11.71
CA ALA A 5 14.68 -9.82 -10.85
C ALA A 5 13.81 -10.83 -10.07
N GLU A 6 13.61 -10.56 -8.78
CA GLU A 6 12.63 -11.28 -7.98
C GLU A 6 11.21 -10.90 -8.44
N ILE A 7 10.30 -11.87 -8.41
CA ILE A 7 8.91 -11.70 -8.85
C ILE A 7 7.94 -12.02 -7.73
N ILE A 8 6.81 -11.31 -7.73
CA ILE A 8 5.64 -11.64 -6.93
C ILE A 8 4.60 -12.18 -7.91
N TRP A 9 3.99 -13.31 -7.56
CA TRP A 9 2.95 -13.93 -8.37
C TRP A 9 1.77 -14.34 -7.51
N LEU A 10 0.59 -14.32 -8.11
CA LEU A 10 -0.65 -14.78 -7.50
C LEU A 10 -1.45 -15.51 -8.57
N TYR A 11 -1.98 -16.68 -8.23
CA TYR A 11 -2.96 -17.36 -9.06
C TYR A 11 -4.36 -16.97 -8.58
N ASP A 12 -5.14 -16.41 -9.48
CA ASP A 12 -6.55 -16.08 -9.29
C ASP A 12 -7.38 -17.26 -9.83
N GLU A 13 -7.98 -18.01 -8.92
CA GLU A 13 -8.76 -19.22 -9.26
C GLU A 13 -10.07 -18.90 -9.99
N GLU A 14 -10.69 -17.76 -9.70
CA GLU A 14 -11.97 -17.36 -10.26
C GLU A 14 -11.80 -16.96 -11.73
N ALA A 15 -10.84 -16.08 -12.01
CA ALA A 15 -10.54 -15.64 -13.36
C ALA A 15 -9.59 -16.61 -14.10
N ARG A 16 -9.09 -17.65 -13.43
CA ARG A 16 -8.13 -18.64 -13.96
C ARG A 16 -6.90 -17.99 -14.59
N GLN A 17 -6.35 -16.98 -13.93
CA GLN A 17 -5.24 -16.16 -14.44
C GLN A 17 -4.10 -16.09 -13.43
N ILE A 18 -2.88 -15.85 -13.93
CA ILE A 18 -1.71 -15.58 -13.10
C ILE A 18 -1.40 -14.09 -13.19
N LEU A 19 -1.44 -13.42 -12.05
CA LEU A 19 -0.94 -12.06 -11.89
C LEU A 19 0.56 -12.14 -11.59
N LEU A 20 1.36 -11.40 -12.35
CA LEU A 20 2.81 -11.38 -12.24
C LEU A 20 3.30 -9.94 -12.16
N MET A 21 4.12 -9.63 -11.15
CA MET A 21 4.76 -8.32 -11.04
C MET A 21 6.22 -8.45 -10.61
N GLU A 22 7.06 -7.52 -11.07
CA GLU A 22 8.44 -7.38 -10.59
C GLU A 22 8.37 -6.91 -9.14
N LYS A 23 9.11 -7.58 -8.25
CA LYS A 23 9.16 -7.18 -6.84
C LYS A 23 9.82 -5.80 -6.76
N PRO A 24 9.17 -4.81 -6.12
CA PRO A 24 9.77 -3.50 -5.94
C PRO A 24 11.04 -3.57 -5.09
N ASP A 25 12.09 -2.87 -5.51
CA ASP A 25 13.30 -2.70 -4.70
C ASP A 25 13.00 -2.01 -3.33
N SER A 26 11.92 -1.22 -3.29
CA SER A 26 11.43 -0.61 -2.05
C SER A 26 9.91 -0.43 -2.11
N PHE A 27 9.20 -1.25 -1.33
CA PHE A 27 7.75 -1.12 -1.16
C PHE A 27 7.37 0.27 -0.66
N ALA A 28 8.08 0.80 0.35
CA ALA A 28 7.80 2.12 0.90
C ALA A 28 7.87 3.26 -0.14
N LYS A 29 8.75 3.15 -1.14
CA LYS A 29 8.82 4.14 -2.23
C LYS A 29 7.63 4.02 -3.19
N VAL A 30 7.28 2.79 -3.61
CA VAL A 30 6.20 2.58 -4.58
C VAL A 30 4.82 2.78 -3.97
N THR A 31 4.66 2.56 -2.66
CA THR A 31 3.41 2.79 -1.93
C THR A 31 3.28 4.21 -1.38
N ARG A 32 4.31 5.05 -1.55
CA ARG A 32 4.29 6.42 -1.03
C ARG A 32 3.14 7.21 -1.64
N GLY A 33 2.28 7.76 -0.79
CA GLY A 33 1.13 8.55 -1.21
C GLY A 33 -0.13 7.74 -1.47
N LEU A 34 -0.09 6.40 -1.33
CA LEU A 34 -1.31 5.62 -1.18
C LEU A 34 -2.11 6.14 0.02
N GLY A 35 -3.42 6.32 -0.18
CA GLY A 35 -4.32 6.90 0.83
C GLY A 35 -4.27 8.43 0.94
N LYS A 36 -3.45 9.14 0.16
CA LYS A 36 -3.40 10.63 0.20
C LYS A 36 -4.79 11.27 0.03
N GLU A 37 -5.60 10.74 -0.87
CA GLU A 37 -6.95 11.25 -1.11
C GLU A 37 -7.88 11.10 0.09
N LEU A 38 -7.75 10.01 0.86
CA LEU A 38 -8.48 9.80 2.10
C LEU A 38 -8.15 10.90 3.12
N TRP A 39 -6.87 11.24 3.24
CA TRP A 39 -6.38 12.24 4.19
C TRP A 39 -6.61 13.69 3.76
N ASN A 40 -6.88 13.96 2.48
CA ASN A 40 -7.01 15.33 1.97
C ASN A 40 -8.14 16.15 2.64
N ASN A 41 -9.20 15.49 3.10
CA ASN A 41 -10.36 16.15 3.71
C ASN A 41 -10.46 15.93 5.23
N ILE A 42 -9.46 15.30 5.83
CA ILE A 42 -9.40 15.04 7.27
C ILE A 42 -8.52 16.10 7.91
N ASN A 43 -9.00 16.77 8.95
CA ASN A 43 -8.15 17.59 9.80
C ASN A 43 -7.24 16.67 10.60
N THR A 44 -6.02 16.46 10.10
CA THR A 44 -5.06 15.50 10.67
C THR A 44 -4.71 15.79 12.12
N ASN A 45 -4.68 17.06 12.53
CA ASN A 45 -4.37 17.44 13.90
C ASN A 45 -5.49 17.06 14.87
N GLU A 46 -6.75 17.25 14.45
CA GLU A 46 -7.93 16.91 15.23
C GLU A 46 -8.09 15.39 15.35
N TYR A 47 -7.94 14.69 14.22
CA TYR A 47 -7.95 13.22 14.20
C TYR A 47 -6.91 12.60 15.13
N ILE A 48 -5.65 13.08 15.09
CA ILE A 48 -4.59 12.58 15.97
C ILE A 48 -4.91 12.88 17.44
N LYS A 49 -5.55 14.02 17.73
CA LYS A 49 -5.94 14.37 19.09
C LYS A 49 -7.01 13.40 19.62
N GLU A 50 -8.07 13.16 18.85
CA GLU A 50 -9.14 12.21 19.19
C GLU A 50 -8.59 10.79 19.43
N GLU A 51 -7.69 10.31 18.57
CA GLU A 51 -7.08 8.99 18.72
C GLU A 51 -6.17 8.86 19.95
N ARG A 52 -5.67 9.98 20.49
CA ARG A 52 -4.79 10.01 21.68
C ARG A 52 -5.56 10.10 23.00
N GLU A 53 -6.75 10.71 23.01
CA GLU A 53 -7.55 10.88 24.23
C GLU A 53 -7.80 9.56 25.00
N PRO A 54 -8.03 8.39 24.36
CA PRO A 54 -8.20 7.13 25.07
C PRO A 54 -6.92 6.56 25.73
N TRP A 55 -5.75 7.13 25.43
CA TRP A 55 -4.45 6.65 25.91
C TRP A 55 -3.92 7.46 27.10
N GLU A 56 -4.61 8.54 27.48
CA GLU A 56 -4.37 9.33 28.70
C GLU A 56 -5.34 8.92 29.81
#